data_AF-A0A371LJ43-F1
#
_entry.id   AF-A0A371LJ43-F1
#
_cell.length_a   1.000
_cell.length_b   1.000
_cell.length_c   1.000
_cell.angle_alpha   90.00
_cell.angle_beta   90.00
_cell.angle_gamma   90.00
#
_symmetry.space_group_name_H-M   'P 1'
#
loop_
_entity.id
_entity.type
_entity.pdbx_description
1 polymer ?
#
loop_
_entity_poly.entity_id
_entity_poly.type
_entity_poly.pdbx_seq_one_letter_code
_entity_poly.pdbx_strand_id
1 'polypeptide(L)'
;MTPPLPTREQLPDDLLERANWVGWRTQTRSGAETTVLKDATGGPASVTDPSTWTTFDEALASARDGPTDGVGYVFTDDDPFVVVDIGECRDSETGATERWAWELVDRLDSRTEVTPSRTGYRVLVRGTLPSGGDRTGNLELSDGAGFFPVTGDRLEGTSAAIAERSDVLAAIHGAYFEADPEPSPTPAVESVAPDSPETPVDARLDEVSGPSNDLADDEVIDRASTAVNGVKFTHLWRGDTSGYDDRDEADAALCSILAFWTAGDARQMCRLFRDCGLFRPKWDEVAHADGSTYGAKTVHRAIRETSEFYDPSGWSSAVRPAATPTDEDRRGDSRSDSALDGQSDDPGSEPRGPPPTTASPVGEREAFDRFSELRARLDEAVDENQRLRDELDAERERRRDLEARRRGGGDGERDEKAGRGWSLFDWLRS
;
A
#
# COMPACT_ATOMS: atom_id res chain seq x y z
N MET A 1 -7.01 -8.76 -23.95
CA MET A 1 -8.13 -7.89 -24.37
C MET A 1 -7.52 -6.61 -24.90
N THR A 2 -8.06 -6.03 -25.97
CA THR A 2 -7.65 -4.70 -26.42
C THR A 2 -8.12 -3.68 -25.37
N PRO A 3 -7.24 -2.82 -24.85
CA PRO A 3 -7.63 -1.82 -23.87
C PRO A 3 -8.63 -0.82 -24.48
N PRO A 4 -9.54 -0.24 -23.70
CA PRO A 4 -10.45 0.78 -24.21
C PRO A 4 -9.66 2.00 -24.68
N LEU A 5 -10.08 2.58 -25.81
CA LEU A 5 -9.53 3.85 -26.29
C LEU A 5 -10.32 5.02 -25.68
N PRO A 6 -9.65 6.02 -25.11
CA PRO A 6 -10.32 7.18 -24.53
C PRO A 6 -10.97 8.07 -25.60
N THR A 7 -11.95 8.84 -25.16
CA THR A 7 -12.55 9.96 -25.91
C THR A 7 -12.14 11.29 -25.29
N ARG A 8 -12.29 12.39 -26.04
CA ARG A 8 -11.95 13.73 -25.52
C ARG A 8 -12.75 14.08 -24.27
N GLU A 9 -14.04 13.76 -24.28
CA GLU A 9 -14.97 14.10 -23.21
C GLU A 9 -14.64 13.38 -21.89
N GLN A 10 -13.88 12.28 -21.98
CA GLN A 10 -13.43 11.55 -20.80
C GLN A 10 -12.19 12.18 -20.17
N LEU A 11 -11.40 12.95 -20.91
CA LEU A 11 -10.07 13.42 -20.50
C LEU A 11 -10.09 14.88 -20.01
N PRO A 12 -9.17 15.28 -19.11
CA PRO A 12 -9.04 16.67 -18.68
C PRO A 12 -8.47 17.53 -19.80
N ASP A 13 -8.98 18.76 -19.91
CA ASP A 13 -8.48 19.74 -20.89
C ASP A 13 -6.96 19.96 -20.76
N ASP A 14 -6.44 19.95 -19.53
CA ASP A 14 -5.01 20.14 -19.26
C ASP A 14 -4.10 19.14 -20.02
N LEU A 15 -4.56 17.90 -20.21
CA LEU A 15 -3.82 16.89 -20.98
C LEU A 15 -4.04 17.05 -22.50
N LEU A 16 -5.21 17.53 -22.92
CA LEU A 16 -5.58 17.67 -24.32
C LEU A 16 -4.92 18.89 -24.99
N GLU A 17 -4.55 19.90 -24.21
CA GLU A 17 -3.92 21.13 -24.70
C GLU A 17 -2.46 20.93 -25.15
N ARG A 18 -1.77 19.91 -24.64
CA ARG A 18 -0.35 19.63 -24.96
C ARG A 18 -0.20 18.56 -26.03
N ALA A 19 0.78 18.73 -26.92
CA ALA A 19 1.16 17.77 -27.96
C ALA A 19 2.12 16.70 -27.41
N ASN A 20 1.78 16.13 -26.26
CA ASN A 20 2.59 15.18 -25.51
C ASN A 20 2.07 13.73 -25.64
N TRP A 21 1.31 13.45 -26.71
CA TRP A 21 0.66 12.16 -26.89
C TRP A 21 1.52 11.23 -27.76
N VAL A 22 1.49 9.95 -27.42
CA VAL A 22 2.12 8.87 -28.18
C VAL A 22 1.18 7.67 -28.22
N GLY A 23 1.39 6.78 -29.18
CA GLY A 23 0.81 5.44 -29.14
C GLY A 23 1.69 4.49 -28.33
N TRP A 24 1.12 3.37 -27.91
CA TRP A 24 1.90 2.27 -27.32
C TRP A 24 1.38 0.92 -27.77
N ARG A 25 2.21 -0.11 -27.64
CA ARG A 25 1.82 -1.50 -27.88
C ARG A 25 2.49 -2.46 -26.90
N THR A 26 1.82 -3.54 -26.58
CA THR A 26 2.41 -4.65 -25.85
C THR A 26 3.27 -5.48 -26.81
N GLN A 27 4.46 -5.84 -26.37
CA GLN A 27 5.36 -6.71 -27.11
C GLN A 27 6.01 -7.71 -26.17
N THR A 28 5.95 -9.00 -26.51
CA THR A 28 6.62 -10.03 -25.72
C THR A 28 8.11 -10.03 -26.05
N ARG A 29 8.95 -9.80 -25.03
CA ARG A 29 10.41 -9.86 -25.11
C ARG A 29 10.91 -10.87 -24.09
N SER A 30 11.58 -11.92 -24.55
CA SER A 30 12.12 -12.99 -23.69
C SER A 30 11.08 -13.64 -22.76
N GLY A 31 9.83 -13.74 -23.20
CA GLY A 31 8.72 -14.31 -22.41
C GLY A 31 8.01 -13.34 -21.48
N ALA A 32 8.52 -12.12 -21.30
CA ALA A 32 7.85 -11.04 -20.56
C ALA A 32 7.13 -10.10 -21.52
N GLU A 33 5.95 -9.62 -21.15
CA GLU A 33 5.27 -8.55 -21.88
C GLU A 33 5.89 -7.19 -21.52
N THR A 34 6.14 -6.36 -22.53
CA THR A 34 6.73 -5.03 -22.36
C THR A 34 5.98 -4.02 -23.20
N THR A 35 5.70 -2.86 -22.62
CA THR A 35 5.10 -1.72 -23.33
C THR A 35 6.16 -1.02 -24.18
N VAL A 36 5.87 -0.84 -25.47
CA VAL A 36 6.75 -0.15 -26.42
C VAL A 36 6.03 1.06 -27.01
N LEU A 37 6.69 2.21 -26.96
CA LEU A 37 6.18 3.50 -27.43
C LEU A 37 6.25 3.62 -28.95
N LYS A 38 5.24 4.28 -29.51
CA LYS A 38 5.04 4.45 -30.94
C LYS A 38 4.64 5.89 -31.26
N ASP A 39 5.26 6.46 -32.30
CA ASP A 39 4.81 7.74 -32.85
C ASP A 39 3.51 7.56 -33.65
N ALA A 40 2.89 8.66 -34.10
CA ALA A 40 1.64 8.62 -34.86
C ALA A 40 1.73 7.81 -36.17
N THR A 41 2.92 7.64 -36.73
CA THR A 41 3.17 6.87 -37.97
C THR A 41 3.40 5.37 -37.71
N GLY A 42 3.55 4.96 -36.45
CA GLY A 42 3.92 3.60 -36.05
C GLY A 42 5.42 3.35 -35.91
N GLY A 43 6.24 4.39 -36.10
CA GLY A 43 7.67 4.38 -35.78
C GLY A 43 7.92 4.35 -34.27
N PRO A 44 9.17 4.19 -33.83
CA PRO A 44 9.52 4.25 -32.41
C PRO A 44 9.37 5.67 -31.86
N ALA A 45 8.73 5.80 -30.69
CA ALA A 45 8.72 7.06 -29.94
C ALA A 45 9.62 6.98 -28.70
N SER A 46 9.99 8.15 -28.16
CA SER A 46 10.84 8.28 -26.97
C SER A 46 10.17 9.20 -25.95
N VAL A 47 10.32 8.91 -24.66
CA VAL A 47 9.84 9.79 -23.58
C VAL A 47 10.67 11.06 -23.42
N THR A 48 11.81 11.18 -24.11
CA THR A 48 12.71 12.32 -24.04
C THR A 48 12.87 13.08 -25.36
N ASP A 49 12.17 12.67 -26.42
CA ASP A 49 12.23 13.32 -27.73
C ASP A 49 10.85 13.86 -28.14
N PRO A 50 10.59 15.17 -27.94
CA PRO A 50 9.34 15.81 -28.31
C PRO A 50 8.97 15.72 -29.79
N SER A 51 9.96 15.49 -30.68
CA SER A 51 9.68 15.33 -32.11
C SER A 51 8.95 14.02 -32.44
N THR A 52 8.93 13.08 -31.50
CA THR A 52 8.21 11.81 -31.62
C THR A 52 6.81 11.83 -31.02
N TRP A 53 6.42 12.94 -30.38
CA TRP A 53 5.11 13.14 -29.79
C TRP A 53 4.16 13.84 -30.77
N THR A 54 2.87 13.79 -30.45
CA THR A 54 1.82 14.24 -31.35
C THR A 54 0.62 14.76 -30.54
N THR A 55 -0.42 15.22 -31.22
CA THR A 55 -1.67 15.62 -30.56
C THR A 55 -2.50 14.39 -30.15
N PHE A 56 -3.42 14.57 -29.20
CA PHE A 56 -4.35 13.50 -28.80
C PHE A 56 -5.09 12.87 -30.00
N ASP A 57 -5.56 13.70 -30.93
CA ASP A 57 -6.30 13.22 -32.10
C ASP A 57 -5.49 12.34 -33.02
N GLU A 58 -4.25 12.72 -33.28
CA GLU A 58 -3.35 11.98 -34.16
C GLU A 58 -2.95 10.65 -33.51
N ALA A 59 -2.65 10.66 -32.21
CA ALA A 59 -2.40 9.43 -31.45
C ALA A 59 -3.63 8.52 -31.44
N LEU A 60 -4.83 9.06 -31.19
CA LEU A 60 -6.07 8.31 -31.17
C LEU A 60 -6.43 7.74 -32.55
N ALA A 61 -6.20 8.49 -33.63
CA ALA A 61 -6.36 8.00 -34.99
C ALA A 61 -5.41 6.82 -35.28
N SER A 62 -4.15 6.92 -34.84
CA SER A 62 -3.16 5.84 -34.96
C SER A 62 -3.53 4.60 -34.13
N ALA A 63 -4.23 4.76 -33.01
CA ALA A 63 -4.70 3.64 -32.19
C ALA A 63 -5.98 2.97 -32.72
N ARG A 64 -6.87 3.72 -33.37
CA ARG A 64 -8.13 3.18 -33.93
C ARG A 64 -7.91 2.29 -35.14
N ASP A 65 -7.08 2.76 -36.07
CA ASP A 65 -6.94 2.16 -37.41
C ASP A 65 -5.49 1.74 -37.72
N GLY A 66 -4.58 1.87 -36.74
CA GLY A 66 -3.14 1.78 -36.96
C GLY A 66 -2.42 0.74 -36.09
N PRO A 67 -1.10 0.90 -35.88
CA PRO A 67 -0.21 -0.15 -35.38
C PRO A 67 -0.03 -0.19 -33.86
N THR A 68 -0.91 0.48 -33.10
CA THR A 68 -0.79 0.68 -31.65
C THR A 68 -1.99 0.09 -30.92
N ASP A 69 -1.77 -0.42 -29.71
CA ASP A 69 -2.81 -1.04 -28.87
C ASP A 69 -3.60 0.03 -28.08
N GLY A 70 -3.01 1.20 -27.88
CA GLY A 70 -3.63 2.32 -27.17
C GLY A 70 -2.84 3.61 -27.29
N VAL A 71 -3.37 4.65 -26.64
CA VAL A 71 -2.70 5.95 -26.50
C VAL A 71 -2.11 6.08 -25.10
N GLY A 72 -1.10 6.92 -24.97
CA GLY A 72 -0.61 7.36 -23.68
C GLY A 72 0.02 8.73 -23.75
N TYR A 73 0.38 9.23 -22.58
CA TYR A 73 0.83 10.59 -22.38
C TYR A 73 2.27 10.58 -21.88
N VAL A 74 3.11 11.43 -22.47
CA VAL A 74 4.46 11.70 -21.99
C VAL A 74 4.41 12.95 -21.13
N PHE A 75 4.67 12.80 -19.84
CA PHE A 75 4.77 13.94 -18.94
C PHE A 75 6.24 14.31 -18.78
N THR A 76 6.51 15.60 -18.62
CA THR A 76 7.85 16.16 -18.47
C THR A 76 7.98 16.90 -17.15
N ASP A 77 9.18 17.32 -16.80
CA ASP A 77 9.43 18.11 -15.59
C ASP A 77 8.69 19.48 -15.61
N ASP A 78 8.17 19.91 -16.76
CA ASP A 78 7.35 21.13 -16.93
C ASP A 78 5.84 20.85 -16.79
N ASP A 79 5.43 19.60 -16.62
CA ASP A 79 4.05 19.23 -16.30
C ASP A 79 3.82 19.38 -14.78
N PRO A 80 2.70 19.98 -14.35
CA PRO A 80 2.41 20.18 -12.93
C PRO A 80 1.87 18.92 -12.25
N PHE A 81 2.11 17.74 -12.82
CA PHE A 81 1.44 16.50 -12.45
C PHE A 81 2.39 15.56 -11.72
N VAL A 82 1.87 14.97 -10.65
CA VAL A 82 2.41 13.75 -10.05
C VAL A 82 1.50 12.60 -10.46
N VAL A 83 2.11 11.55 -11.01
CA VAL A 83 1.44 10.31 -11.39
C VAL A 83 1.60 9.32 -10.24
N VAL A 84 0.49 8.84 -9.69
CA VAL A 84 0.47 7.81 -8.65
C VAL A 84 -0.09 6.54 -9.25
N ASP A 85 0.76 5.53 -9.43
CA ASP A 85 0.41 4.21 -9.94
C ASP A 85 0.23 3.21 -8.80
N ILE A 86 -0.96 2.61 -8.74
CA ILE A 86 -1.38 1.64 -7.72
C ILE A 86 -1.67 0.30 -8.41
N GLY A 87 -0.64 -0.54 -8.50
CA GLY A 87 -0.66 -1.82 -9.21
C GLY A 87 -1.33 -2.96 -8.45
N GLU A 88 -1.75 -3.99 -9.20
CA GLU A 88 -2.22 -5.31 -8.72
C GLU A 88 -3.18 -5.31 -7.52
N CYS A 89 -4.01 -4.27 -7.37
CA CYS A 89 -4.90 -4.07 -6.24
C CYS A 89 -6.39 -4.24 -6.59
N ARG A 90 -6.70 -4.57 -7.84
CA ARG A 90 -8.06 -4.66 -8.37
C ARG A 90 -8.24 -5.99 -9.11
N ASP A 91 -9.33 -6.68 -8.83
CA ASP A 91 -9.73 -7.84 -9.62
C ASP A 91 -10.22 -7.39 -11.00
N SER A 92 -9.61 -7.93 -12.06
CA SER A 92 -9.86 -7.45 -13.43
C SER A 92 -11.29 -7.74 -13.94
N GLU A 93 -11.94 -8.79 -13.43
CA GLU A 93 -13.28 -9.23 -13.84
C GLU A 93 -14.39 -8.54 -13.04
N THR A 94 -14.30 -8.58 -11.72
CA THR A 94 -15.31 -8.08 -10.78
C THR A 94 -15.13 -6.61 -10.44
N GLY A 95 -13.89 -6.10 -10.55
CA GLY A 95 -13.54 -4.76 -10.10
C GLY A 95 -13.44 -4.59 -8.58
N ALA A 96 -13.49 -5.69 -7.82
CA ALA A 96 -13.22 -5.66 -6.39
C ALA A 96 -11.83 -5.09 -6.13
N THR A 97 -11.75 -4.08 -5.26
CA THR A 97 -10.52 -3.37 -4.94
C THR A 97 -10.06 -3.74 -3.54
N GLU A 98 -8.76 -3.93 -3.38
CA GLU A 98 -8.14 -4.09 -2.07
C GLU A 98 -8.28 -2.81 -1.25
N ARG A 99 -8.55 -2.98 0.05
CA ARG A 99 -8.88 -1.88 0.95
C ARG A 99 -7.80 -0.78 0.98
N TRP A 100 -6.52 -1.15 1.05
CA TRP A 100 -5.41 -0.19 1.11
C TRP A 100 -5.36 0.69 -0.15
N ALA A 101 -5.66 0.14 -1.31
CA ALA A 101 -5.70 0.88 -2.56
C ALA A 101 -6.89 1.83 -2.61
N TRP A 102 -8.05 1.40 -2.11
CA TRP A 102 -9.22 2.27 -1.99
C TRP A 102 -8.96 3.44 -1.02
N GLU A 103 -8.30 3.19 0.11
CA GLU A 103 -7.90 4.24 1.06
C GLU A 103 -6.96 5.27 0.42
N LEU A 104 -6.02 4.84 -0.43
CA LEU A 104 -5.16 5.76 -1.18
C LEU A 104 -5.95 6.59 -2.21
N VAL A 105 -6.81 5.93 -2.99
CA VAL A 105 -7.66 6.60 -3.99
C VAL A 105 -8.59 7.62 -3.32
N ASP A 106 -9.22 7.26 -2.22
CA ASP A 106 -10.12 8.13 -1.44
C ASP A 106 -9.37 9.32 -0.84
N ARG A 107 -8.20 9.09 -0.24
CA ARG A 107 -7.37 10.18 0.33
C ARG A 107 -6.87 11.13 -0.74
N LEU A 108 -6.44 10.60 -1.89
CA LEU A 108 -5.97 11.42 -3.00
C LEU A 108 -7.11 12.20 -3.65
N ASP A 109 -8.35 11.70 -3.63
CA ASP A 109 -9.57 12.32 -4.16
C ASP A 109 -9.29 13.19 -5.39
N SER A 110 -8.79 12.56 -6.43
CA SER A 110 -8.42 13.23 -7.67
C SER A 110 -8.81 12.35 -8.84
N ARG A 111 -8.45 12.76 -10.04
CA ARG A 111 -8.70 11.98 -11.24
C ARG A 111 -8.03 10.62 -11.15
N THR A 112 -8.86 9.57 -11.10
CA THR A 112 -8.41 8.18 -11.05
C THR A 112 -8.91 7.40 -12.26
N GLU A 113 -8.01 6.72 -12.95
CA GLU A 113 -8.32 5.85 -14.09
C GLU A 113 -7.93 4.40 -13.80
N VAL A 114 -8.72 3.46 -14.30
CA VAL A 114 -8.37 2.03 -14.31
C VAL A 114 -7.27 1.80 -15.35
N THR A 115 -6.21 1.11 -14.97
CA THR A 115 -5.06 0.84 -15.86
C THR A 115 -5.43 -0.13 -16.99
N PRO A 116 -4.64 -0.22 -18.09
CA PRO A 116 -4.95 -1.11 -19.22
C PRO A 116 -5.11 -2.58 -18.85
N SER A 117 -4.36 -3.07 -17.86
CA SER A 117 -4.48 -4.44 -17.33
C SER A 117 -5.78 -4.67 -16.57
N ARG A 118 -6.47 -3.60 -16.17
CA ARG A 118 -7.64 -3.57 -15.26
C ARG A 118 -7.35 -4.08 -13.85
N THR A 119 -6.07 -4.29 -13.51
CA THR A 119 -5.64 -4.81 -12.21
C THR A 119 -5.22 -3.72 -11.23
N GLY A 120 -5.24 -2.45 -11.64
CA GLY A 120 -4.82 -1.35 -10.79
C GLY A 120 -5.42 -0.01 -11.20
N TYR A 121 -4.96 1.04 -10.54
CA TYR A 121 -5.38 2.41 -10.74
C TYR A 121 -4.21 3.33 -11.01
N ARG A 122 -4.48 4.39 -11.76
CA ARG A 122 -3.60 5.55 -11.91
C ARG A 122 -4.33 6.77 -11.39
N VAL A 123 -3.75 7.48 -10.43
CA VAL A 123 -4.25 8.76 -9.94
C VAL A 123 -3.34 9.88 -10.45
N LEU A 124 -3.92 10.88 -11.09
CA LEU A 124 -3.22 12.10 -11.47
C LEU A 124 -3.53 13.17 -10.43
N VAL A 125 -2.50 13.80 -9.88
CA VAL A 125 -2.64 14.92 -8.95
C VAL A 125 -1.72 16.06 -9.36
N ARG A 126 -2.01 17.27 -8.88
CA ARG A 126 -1.07 18.40 -8.90
C ARG A 126 -0.41 18.51 -7.53
N GLY A 127 0.85 18.88 -7.48
CA GLY A 127 1.54 19.14 -6.23
C GLY A 127 3.05 18.91 -6.33
N THR A 128 3.71 18.92 -5.19
CA THR A 128 5.14 18.63 -5.07
C THR A 128 5.33 17.29 -4.38
N LEU A 129 6.01 16.37 -5.04
CA LEU A 129 6.44 15.11 -4.43
C LEU A 129 7.65 15.40 -3.52
N PRO A 130 7.65 14.95 -2.25
CA PRO A 130 8.85 15.05 -1.42
C PRO A 130 10.01 14.26 -2.03
N SER A 131 11.24 14.70 -1.73
CA SER A 131 12.43 13.94 -2.11
C SER A 131 12.54 12.66 -1.29
N GLY A 132 12.86 11.53 -1.93
CA GLY A 132 13.04 10.26 -1.25
C GLY A 132 12.79 9.08 -2.16
N GLY A 133 12.40 7.95 -1.57
CA GLY A 133 11.93 6.80 -2.33
C GLY A 133 10.64 7.13 -3.08
N ASP A 134 10.50 6.59 -4.28
CA ASP A 134 9.38 6.86 -5.18
C ASP A 134 8.62 5.59 -5.59
N ARG A 135 9.13 4.41 -5.23
CA ARG A 135 8.52 3.10 -5.51
C ARG A 135 8.65 2.12 -4.35
N THR A 136 7.55 1.49 -3.96
CA THR A 136 7.51 0.48 -2.89
C THR A 136 6.39 -0.52 -3.17
N GLY A 137 6.73 -1.79 -3.30
CA GLY A 137 5.78 -2.83 -3.72
C GLY A 137 5.04 -2.44 -5.00
N ASN A 138 3.71 -2.36 -4.90
CA ASN A 138 2.82 -2.01 -6.01
C ASN A 138 2.42 -0.52 -6.04
N LEU A 139 3.09 0.34 -5.28
CA LEU A 139 2.87 1.79 -5.27
C LEU A 139 4.08 2.49 -5.89
N GLU A 140 3.82 3.35 -6.87
CA GLU A 140 4.82 4.21 -7.51
C GLU A 140 4.31 5.64 -7.63
N LEU A 141 5.13 6.62 -7.26
CA LEU A 141 4.86 8.05 -7.38
C LEU A 141 5.90 8.63 -8.33
N SER A 142 5.48 9.42 -9.32
CA SER A 142 6.41 10.00 -10.30
C SER A 142 6.06 11.46 -10.59
N ASP A 143 7.02 12.35 -10.43
CA ASP A 143 6.89 13.80 -10.72
C ASP A 143 7.84 14.29 -11.83
N GLY A 144 8.75 13.43 -12.30
CA GLY A 144 9.69 13.71 -13.38
C GLY A 144 9.32 13.08 -14.71
N ALA A 145 10.10 13.36 -15.76
CA ALA A 145 9.79 12.92 -17.12
C ALA A 145 9.54 11.41 -17.26
N GLY A 146 8.39 11.04 -17.83
CA GLY A 146 7.96 9.66 -17.93
C GLY A 146 6.81 9.46 -18.92
N PHE A 147 6.26 8.25 -18.92
CA PHE A 147 5.14 7.88 -19.76
C PHE A 147 4.10 7.11 -18.98
N PHE A 148 2.83 7.32 -19.32
CA PHE A 148 1.76 6.46 -18.85
C PHE A 148 0.70 6.17 -19.91
N PRO A 149 0.20 4.91 -20.01
CA PRO A 149 -0.98 4.59 -20.81
C PRO A 149 -2.22 5.34 -20.32
N VAL A 150 -3.06 5.81 -21.24
CA VAL A 150 -4.31 6.50 -20.92
C VAL A 150 -5.48 5.65 -21.40
N THR A 151 -6.42 5.35 -20.49
CA THR A 151 -7.59 4.52 -20.81
C THR A 151 -8.86 5.35 -20.91
N GLY A 152 -8.94 6.47 -20.17
CA GLY A 152 -10.18 7.24 -19.99
C GLY A 152 -11.25 6.49 -19.20
N ASP A 153 -10.95 5.29 -18.67
CA ASP A 153 -11.83 4.48 -17.82
C ASP A 153 -11.77 5.03 -16.39
N ARG A 154 -12.37 6.21 -16.21
CA ARG A 154 -12.38 6.91 -14.91
C ARG A 154 -13.16 6.09 -13.89
N LEU A 155 -12.56 5.89 -12.72
CA LEU A 155 -13.21 5.21 -11.60
C LEU A 155 -14.44 5.99 -11.13
N GLU A 156 -15.60 5.34 -11.10
CA GLU A 156 -16.82 5.93 -10.57
C GLU A 156 -16.64 6.39 -9.11
N GLY A 157 -17.19 7.55 -8.77
CA GLY A 157 -17.04 8.15 -7.44
C GLY A 157 -15.82 9.07 -7.27
N THR A 158 -14.85 9.03 -8.20
CA THR A 158 -13.66 9.92 -8.13
C THR A 158 -13.85 11.22 -8.90
N SER A 159 -13.06 12.25 -8.57
CA SER A 159 -13.11 13.54 -9.25
C SER A 159 -12.81 13.43 -10.75
N ALA A 160 -13.47 14.24 -11.59
CA ALA A 160 -13.12 14.36 -13.00
C ALA A 160 -11.89 15.24 -13.24
N ALA A 161 -11.61 16.15 -12.31
CA ALA A 161 -10.53 17.12 -12.37
C ALA A 161 -9.27 16.61 -11.66
N ILE A 162 -8.10 17.06 -12.12
CA ILE A 162 -6.82 16.81 -11.46
C ILE A 162 -6.68 17.82 -10.31
N ALA A 163 -6.76 17.34 -9.07
CA ALA A 163 -6.76 18.17 -7.87
C ALA A 163 -5.34 18.43 -7.33
N GLU A 164 -5.17 19.55 -6.62
CA GLU A 164 -3.94 19.85 -5.86
C GLU A 164 -3.92 19.06 -4.55
N ARG A 165 -2.82 18.33 -4.29
CA ARG A 165 -2.71 17.33 -3.21
C ARG A 165 -1.31 17.28 -2.59
N SER A 166 -0.55 18.38 -2.55
CA SER A 166 0.81 18.36 -1.97
C SER A 166 0.87 17.87 -0.53
N ASP A 167 -0.10 18.23 0.29
CA ASP A 167 -0.21 17.80 1.69
C ASP A 167 -0.50 16.29 1.80
N VAL A 168 -1.42 15.78 0.99
CA VAL A 168 -1.76 14.36 0.94
C VAL A 168 -0.59 13.54 0.38
N LEU A 169 0.08 14.03 -0.67
CA LEU A 169 1.29 13.42 -1.23
C LEU A 169 2.39 13.33 -0.18
N ALA A 170 2.62 14.39 0.61
CA ALA A 170 3.59 14.36 1.69
C ALA A 170 3.25 13.33 2.76
N ALA A 171 1.97 13.24 3.15
CA ALA A 171 1.51 12.26 4.13
C ALA A 171 1.59 10.81 3.63
N ILE A 172 1.29 10.56 2.35
CA ILE A 172 1.48 9.25 1.73
C ILE A 172 2.97 8.94 1.63
N HIS A 173 3.79 9.91 1.21
CA HIS A 173 5.22 9.70 1.09
C HIS A 173 5.87 9.35 2.43
N GLY A 174 5.53 10.07 3.50
CA GLY A 174 5.99 9.75 4.86
C GLY A 174 5.53 8.37 5.34
N ALA A 175 4.32 7.92 4.97
CA ALA A 175 3.82 6.61 5.39
C ALA A 175 4.44 5.43 4.62
N TYR A 176 4.87 5.64 3.37
CA TYR A 176 5.27 4.57 2.46
C TYR A 176 6.77 4.58 2.09
N PHE A 177 7.43 5.74 2.09
CA PHE A 177 8.79 5.94 1.59
C PHE A 177 9.76 6.53 2.62
N GLU A 178 9.27 7.19 3.66
CA GLU A 178 10.11 7.44 4.83
C GLU A 178 10.32 6.11 5.56
N ALA A 179 11.42 5.44 5.21
CA ALA A 179 12.18 4.74 6.22
C ALA A 179 12.59 5.77 7.28
N ASP A 180 12.63 5.35 8.54
CA ASP A 180 13.17 6.14 9.66
C ASP A 180 14.37 7.00 9.22
N PRO A 181 14.52 8.23 9.75
CA PRO A 181 15.60 9.14 9.37
C PRO A 181 16.94 8.39 9.40
N GLU A 182 17.72 8.63 8.34
CA GLU A 182 19.04 8.06 8.06
C GLU A 182 19.82 7.52 9.27
N PRO A 183 20.51 6.37 9.09
CA PRO A 183 21.33 5.78 10.12
C PRO A 183 22.41 6.78 10.54
N SER A 184 22.38 7.12 11.84
CA SER A 184 23.52 7.73 12.51
C SER A 184 24.79 6.96 12.10
N PRO A 185 25.88 7.65 11.73
CA PRO A 185 27.01 7.05 11.03
C PRO A 185 27.47 5.81 11.78
N THR A 186 27.70 4.74 11.03
CA THR A 186 28.32 3.50 11.50
C THR A 186 29.49 3.89 12.41
N PRO A 187 29.44 3.63 13.73
CA PRO A 187 30.67 3.59 14.49
C PRO A 187 31.40 2.40 13.89
N ALA A 188 32.55 2.70 13.29
CA ALA A 188 33.54 1.70 12.94
C ALA A 188 33.62 0.67 14.07
N VAL A 189 33.67 -0.60 13.68
CA VAL A 189 34.04 -1.77 14.48
C VAL A 189 34.93 -1.36 15.65
N GLU A 190 34.34 -1.03 16.80
CA GLU A 190 35.09 -0.90 18.04
C GLU A 190 35.20 -2.32 18.57
N SER A 191 36.37 -2.89 18.32
CA SER A 191 36.91 -3.98 19.09
C SER A 191 36.92 -3.57 20.57
N VAL A 192 35.84 -3.83 21.28
CA VAL A 192 35.84 -3.81 22.74
C VAL A 192 36.44 -5.14 23.17
N ALA A 193 37.68 -5.08 23.66
CA ALA A 193 38.33 -6.18 24.35
C ALA A 193 37.52 -6.58 25.60
N PRO A 194 37.64 -7.84 26.05
CA PRO A 194 36.62 -8.50 26.85
C PRO A 194 36.76 -8.14 28.33
N ASP A 195 35.65 -7.80 28.98
CA ASP A 195 35.58 -7.97 30.43
C ASP A 195 34.14 -8.31 30.85
N SER A 196 34.03 -9.46 31.52
CA SER A 196 32.83 -10.13 32.06
C SER A 196 32.06 -11.07 31.12
N PRO A 197 31.69 -12.28 31.58
CA PRO A 197 30.87 -13.21 30.80
C PRO A 197 29.42 -12.71 30.84
N GLU A 198 29.05 -11.89 29.86
CA GLU A 198 27.65 -11.57 29.64
C GLU A 198 26.92 -12.85 29.25
N THR A 199 25.81 -13.10 29.92
CA THR A 199 24.95 -14.26 29.65
C THR A 199 24.33 -14.08 28.26
N PRO A 200 24.23 -15.12 27.40
CA PRO A 200 23.66 -14.98 26.07
C PRO A 200 22.28 -14.32 26.10
N VAL A 201 21.97 -13.47 25.12
CA VAL A 201 20.68 -12.76 25.02
C VAL A 201 19.51 -13.75 24.99
N ASP A 202 19.70 -14.91 24.35
CA ASP A 202 18.74 -16.02 24.32
C ASP A 202 18.30 -16.46 25.74
N ALA A 203 19.20 -16.42 26.71
CA ALA A 203 18.92 -16.79 28.10
C ALA A 203 18.21 -15.69 28.90
N ARG A 204 18.13 -14.46 28.37
CA ARG A 204 17.59 -13.27 29.04
C ARG A 204 16.50 -12.58 28.23
N LEU A 205 15.84 -13.28 27.29
CA LEU A 205 14.75 -12.73 26.46
C LEU A 205 13.65 -12.04 27.28
N ASP A 206 13.35 -12.54 28.47
CA ASP A 206 12.36 -11.93 29.38
C ASP A 206 12.84 -10.59 29.97
N GLU A 207 14.14 -10.41 30.15
CA GLU A 207 14.72 -9.16 30.69
C GLU A 207 14.87 -8.07 29.62
N VAL A 208 14.96 -8.47 28.35
CA VAL A 208 15.06 -7.56 27.20
C VAL A 208 13.71 -7.31 26.52
N SER A 209 12.63 -7.94 27.00
CA SER A 209 11.28 -7.73 26.47
C SER A 209 10.73 -6.36 26.85
N GLY A 210 9.93 -5.79 25.96
CA GLY A 210 9.14 -4.58 26.18
C GLY A 210 7.92 -4.83 27.09
N PRO A 211 7.01 -3.85 27.20
CA PRO A 211 5.84 -3.93 28.08
C PRO A 211 4.88 -5.10 27.77
N SER A 212 4.97 -5.71 26.58
CA SER A 212 4.08 -6.77 26.09
C SER A 212 2.61 -6.31 26.02
N ASN A 213 1.77 -7.08 25.33
CA ASN A 213 0.33 -6.85 25.26
C ASN A 213 -0.42 -8.19 25.18
N ASP A 214 -1.74 -8.15 25.29
CA ASP A 214 -2.57 -9.36 25.34
C ASP A 214 -2.91 -9.94 23.94
N LEU A 215 -2.19 -9.53 22.89
CA LEU A 215 -2.47 -10.02 21.54
C LEU A 215 -1.93 -11.43 21.34
N ALA A 216 -2.77 -12.31 20.79
CA ALA A 216 -2.33 -13.62 20.31
C ALA A 216 -1.55 -13.49 18.99
N ASP A 217 -0.71 -14.49 18.69
CA ASP A 217 0.15 -14.50 17.51
C ASP A 217 -0.67 -14.32 16.21
N ASP A 218 -1.81 -15.00 16.07
CA ASP A 218 -2.73 -14.84 14.92
C ASP A 218 -3.33 -13.43 14.84
N GLU A 219 -3.67 -12.82 15.99
CA GLU A 219 -4.19 -11.45 16.02
C GLU A 219 -3.11 -10.43 15.64
N VAL A 220 -1.85 -10.67 16.00
CA VAL A 220 -0.72 -9.83 15.57
C VAL A 220 -0.58 -9.92 14.05
N ILE A 221 -0.65 -11.12 13.46
CA ILE A 221 -0.57 -11.31 12.01
C ILE A 221 -1.74 -10.63 11.30
N ASP A 222 -2.96 -10.84 11.76
CA ASP A 222 -4.16 -10.26 11.15
C ASP A 222 -4.15 -8.72 11.26
N ARG A 223 -3.81 -8.16 12.42
CA ARG A 223 -3.77 -6.70 12.60
C ARG A 223 -2.59 -6.06 11.87
N ALA A 224 -1.41 -6.67 11.92
CA ALA A 224 -0.25 -6.16 11.22
C ALA A 224 -0.42 -6.23 9.70
N SER A 225 -1.09 -7.26 9.17
CA SER A 225 -1.37 -7.37 7.73
C SER A 225 -2.49 -6.45 7.26
N THR A 226 -3.46 -6.12 8.12
CA THR A 226 -4.59 -5.23 7.80
C THR A 226 -4.36 -3.76 8.14
N ALA A 227 -3.24 -3.43 8.77
CA ALA A 227 -2.87 -2.05 9.10
C ALA A 227 -2.52 -1.21 7.86
N VAL A 228 -2.50 0.12 8.04
CA VAL A 228 -2.16 1.10 6.99
C VAL A 228 -0.76 0.84 6.39
N ASN A 229 0.17 0.34 7.19
CA ASN A 229 1.52 -0.10 6.80
C ASN A 229 1.65 -1.62 6.60
N GLY A 230 0.53 -2.34 6.48
CA GLY A 230 0.47 -3.81 6.47
C GLY A 230 0.97 -4.47 5.18
N VAL A 231 1.14 -3.71 4.10
CA VAL A 231 1.73 -4.21 2.83
C VAL A 231 3.20 -4.59 3.03
N LYS A 232 3.97 -3.72 3.71
CA LYS A 232 5.37 -3.98 4.07
C LYS A 232 5.49 -5.23 4.95
N PHE A 233 4.60 -5.35 5.94
CA PHE A 233 4.50 -6.55 6.77
C PHE A 233 4.17 -7.78 5.93
N THR A 234 3.16 -7.72 5.05
CA THR A 234 2.71 -8.87 4.25
C THR A 234 3.78 -9.38 3.30
N HIS A 235 4.53 -8.49 2.65
CA HIS A 235 5.65 -8.88 1.77
C HIS A 235 6.76 -9.58 2.54
N LEU A 236 7.24 -8.95 3.62
CA LEU A 236 8.24 -9.54 4.50
C LEU A 236 7.77 -10.86 5.12
N TRP A 237 6.51 -10.93 5.56
CA TRP A 237 5.92 -12.12 6.16
C TRP A 237 5.87 -13.31 5.19
N ARG A 238 5.68 -13.05 3.88
CA ARG A 238 5.71 -14.08 2.82
C ARG A 238 7.13 -14.42 2.35
N GLY A 239 8.15 -13.73 2.84
CA GLY A 239 9.54 -13.95 2.46
C GLY A 239 10.01 -13.15 1.24
N ASP A 240 9.27 -12.13 0.82
CA ASP A 240 9.69 -11.23 -0.25
C ASP A 240 10.70 -10.20 0.27
N THR A 241 11.92 -10.24 -0.29
CA THR A 241 13.02 -9.32 0.05
C THR A 241 13.36 -8.36 -1.08
N SER A 242 12.49 -8.21 -2.09
CA SER A 242 12.75 -7.42 -3.31
C SER A 242 13.03 -5.93 -3.06
N GLY A 243 12.67 -5.41 -1.89
CA GLY A 243 12.90 -4.01 -1.47
C GLY A 243 14.10 -3.78 -0.53
N TYR A 244 14.98 -4.77 -0.34
CA TYR A 244 16.14 -4.65 0.55
C TYR A 244 17.41 -5.09 -0.16
N ASP A 245 18.53 -4.43 0.18
CA ASP A 245 19.83 -4.72 -0.44
C ASP A 245 20.35 -6.10 0.00
N ASP A 246 20.00 -6.51 1.23
CA ASP A 246 20.28 -7.84 1.73
C ASP A 246 19.16 -8.42 2.61
N ARG A 247 19.24 -9.74 2.83
CA ARG A 247 18.24 -10.47 3.62
C ARG A 247 18.31 -10.19 5.12
N ASP A 248 19.45 -9.74 5.64
CA ASP A 248 19.60 -9.41 7.05
C ASP A 248 18.89 -8.09 7.36
N GLU A 249 18.90 -7.15 6.41
CA GLU A 249 18.15 -5.91 6.44
C GLU A 249 16.63 -6.16 6.41
N ALA A 250 16.18 -7.08 5.55
CA ALA A 250 14.77 -7.51 5.52
C ALA A 250 14.32 -8.15 6.85
N ASP A 251 15.18 -8.99 7.47
CA ASP A 251 14.90 -9.58 8.79
C ASP A 251 14.76 -8.51 9.87
N ALA A 252 15.66 -7.51 9.88
CA ALA A 252 15.62 -6.40 10.82
C ALA A 252 14.35 -5.56 10.65
N ALA A 253 13.96 -5.26 9.40
CA ALA A 253 12.74 -4.53 9.11
C ALA A 253 11.48 -5.26 9.59
N LEU A 254 11.41 -6.59 9.40
CA LEU A 254 10.29 -7.38 9.92
C LEU A 254 10.29 -7.38 11.47
N CYS A 255 11.45 -7.50 12.10
CA CYS A 255 11.57 -7.45 13.56
C CYS A 255 11.14 -6.11 14.15
N SER A 256 11.40 -4.97 13.49
CA SER A 256 10.91 -3.67 13.94
C SER A 256 9.39 -3.58 13.90
N ILE A 257 8.76 -4.12 12.85
CA ILE A 257 7.29 -4.17 12.76
C ILE A 257 6.73 -5.07 13.86
N LEU A 258 7.31 -6.25 14.07
CA LEU A 258 6.88 -7.16 15.12
C LEU A 258 7.06 -6.53 16.51
N ALA A 259 8.15 -5.81 16.78
CA ALA A 259 8.40 -5.14 18.05
C ALA A 259 7.28 -4.15 18.40
N PHE A 260 6.80 -3.37 17.42
CA PHE A 260 5.66 -2.48 17.62
C PHE A 260 4.40 -3.25 18.00
N TRP A 261 4.02 -4.27 17.24
CA TRP A 261 2.75 -4.99 17.41
C TRP A 261 2.71 -5.89 18.64
N THR A 262 3.81 -6.52 19.01
CA THR A 262 3.91 -7.37 20.21
C THR A 262 4.23 -6.57 21.48
N ALA A 263 4.27 -5.24 21.37
CA ALA A 263 4.75 -4.35 22.42
C ALA A 263 6.12 -4.79 23.00
N GLY A 264 6.99 -5.30 22.13
CA GLY A 264 8.33 -5.76 22.44
C GLY A 264 8.42 -7.12 23.13
N ASP A 265 7.38 -7.97 23.13
CA ASP A 265 7.50 -9.34 23.65
C ASP A 265 8.49 -10.15 22.81
N ALA A 266 9.71 -10.33 23.33
CA ALA A 266 10.81 -10.94 22.60
C ALA A 266 10.55 -12.43 22.27
N ARG A 267 9.78 -13.13 23.12
CA ARG A 267 9.42 -14.54 22.89
C ARG A 267 8.36 -14.65 21.80
N GLN A 268 7.38 -13.77 21.80
CA GLN A 268 6.36 -13.69 20.77
C GLN A 268 6.97 -13.34 19.41
N MET A 269 7.85 -12.34 19.36
CA MET A 269 8.60 -11.99 18.15
C MET A 269 9.40 -13.19 17.62
N CYS A 270 10.09 -13.92 18.49
CA CYS A 270 10.83 -15.13 18.12
C CYS A 270 9.95 -16.26 17.57
N ARG A 271 8.69 -16.39 18.02
CA ARG A 271 7.75 -17.39 17.48
C ARG A 271 7.25 -16.94 16.11
N LEU A 272 6.76 -15.70 16.02
CA LEU A 272 6.26 -15.11 14.78
C LEU A 272 7.32 -15.13 13.67
N PHE A 273 8.57 -14.80 13.98
CA PHE A 273 9.63 -14.84 12.97
C PHE A 273 9.90 -16.26 12.43
N ARG A 274 9.73 -17.31 13.25
CA ARG A 274 9.91 -18.70 12.79
C ARG A 274 8.79 -19.17 11.87
N ASP A 275 7.61 -18.56 11.96
CA ASP A 275 6.46 -18.88 11.12
C ASP A 275 6.40 -18.07 9.82
N CYS A 276 7.29 -17.08 9.65
CA CYS A 276 7.35 -16.26 8.44
C CYS A 276 8.24 -16.86 7.33
N GLY A 277 8.04 -16.39 6.09
CA GLY A 277 8.79 -16.83 4.91
C GLY A 277 10.25 -16.40 4.86
N LEU A 278 10.71 -15.50 5.75
CA LEU A 278 12.13 -15.10 5.84
C LEU A 278 12.98 -16.07 6.67
N PHE A 279 12.34 -16.94 7.46
CA PHE A 279 13.02 -17.86 8.36
C PHE A 279 14.08 -18.70 7.64
N ARG A 280 15.24 -18.84 8.28
CA ARG A 280 16.38 -19.62 7.79
C ARG A 280 17.20 -20.18 8.95
N PRO A 281 17.96 -21.28 8.76
CA PRO A 281 18.78 -21.89 9.81
C PRO A 281 19.71 -20.90 10.54
N LYS A 282 20.22 -19.89 9.82
CA LYS A 282 21.02 -18.78 10.38
C LYS A 282 20.35 -18.10 11.58
N TRP A 283 19.02 -18.08 11.64
CA TRP A 283 18.28 -17.49 12.76
C TRP A 283 18.65 -18.08 14.12
N ASP A 284 18.86 -19.40 14.17
CA ASP A 284 19.21 -20.13 15.39
C ASP A 284 20.72 -20.40 15.52
N GLU A 285 21.54 -19.87 14.61
CA GLU A 285 23.00 -20.01 14.65
C GLU A 285 23.62 -18.99 15.63
N VAL A 286 24.57 -19.48 16.44
CA VAL A 286 25.39 -18.62 17.31
C VAL A 286 26.33 -17.79 16.43
N ALA A 287 26.02 -16.50 16.32
CA ALA A 287 26.72 -15.57 15.43
C ALA A 287 27.54 -14.52 16.19
N HIS A 288 27.46 -14.49 17.52
CA HIS A 288 28.04 -13.44 18.36
C HIS A 288 28.99 -13.99 19.43
N ALA A 289 29.96 -13.15 19.83
CA ALA A 289 31.04 -13.52 20.75
C ALA A 289 30.57 -13.83 22.19
N ASP A 290 29.39 -13.32 22.55
CA ASP A 290 28.67 -13.58 23.81
C ASP A 290 27.90 -14.92 23.81
N GLY A 291 27.94 -15.65 22.70
CA GLY A 291 27.20 -16.90 22.52
C GLY A 291 25.74 -16.73 22.10
N SER A 292 25.32 -15.50 21.79
CA SER A 292 23.94 -15.22 21.36
C SER A 292 23.69 -15.67 19.91
N THR A 293 22.47 -16.12 19.64
CA THR A 293 22.01 -16.40 18.27
C THR A 293 21.80 -15.12 17.47
N TYR A 294 21.89 -15.22 16.14
CA TYR A 294 21.56 -14.10 15.25
C TYR A 294 20.14 -13.57 15.53
N GLY A 295 19.16 -14.47 15.62
CA GLY A 295 17.76 -14.09 15.86
C GLY A 295 17.54 -13.34 17.17
N ALA A 296 18.13 -13.82 18.27
CA ALA A 296 18.01 -13.16 19.57
C ALA A 296 18.61 -11.74 19.56
N LYS A 297 19.74 -11.56 18.85
CA LYS A 297 20.36 -10.23 18.70
C LYS A 297 19.54 -9.29 17.82
N THR A 298 18.95 -9.79 16.75
CA THR A 298 18.07 -9.00 15.86
C THR A 298 16.81 -8.55 16.60
N VAL A 299 16.18 -9.44 17.38
CA VAL A 299 15.01 -9.12 18.23
C VAL A 299 15.38 -8.10 19.31
N HIS A 300 16.46 -8.32 20.04
CA HIS A 300 16.91 -7.38 21.08
C HIS A 300 17.22 -5.99 20.51
N ARG A 301 17.84 -5.92 19.33
CA ARG A 301 18.09 -4.66 18.63
C ARG A 301 16.77 -3.96 18.28
N ALA A 302 15.82 -4.67 17.68
CA ALA A 302 14.53 -4.12 17.30
C ALA A 302 13.76 -3.54 18.51
N ILE A 303 13.72 -4.28 19.63
CA ILE A 303 13.07 -3.79 20.86
C ILE A 303 13.74 -2.52 21.39
N ARG A 304 15.08 -2.46 21.38
CA ARG A 304 15.83 -1.29 21.86
C ARG A 304 15.65 -0.06 20.97
N GLU A 305 15.52 -0.26 19.67
CA GLU A 305 15.36 0.83 18.69
C GLU A 305 13.90 1.30 18.57
N THR A 306 12.93 0.50 19.04
CA THR A 306 11.50 0.84 19.03
C THR A 306 11.14 1.76 20.20
N SER A 307 10.65 2.97 19.89
CA SER A 307 10.25 3.99 20.87
C SER A 307 8.74 4.01 21.16
N GLU A 308 7.93 3.44 20.28
CA GLU A 308 6.47 3.38 20.38
C GLU A 308 5.97 1.93 20.27
N PHE A 309 4.96 1.57 21.06
CA PHE A 309 4.39 0.23 21.10
C PHE A 309 2.88 0.29 20.89
N TYR A 310 2.33 -0.77 20.29
CA TYR A 310 0.90 -0.92 20.09
C TYR A 310 0.19 -1.28 21.41
N ASP A 311 -0.77 -0.46 21.82
CA ASP A 311 -1.64 -0.70 22.96
C ASP A 311 -3.09 -0.99 22.49
N PRO A 312 -3.59 -2.25 22.67
CA PRO A 312 -4.93 -2.63 22.27
C PRO A 312 -6.06 -1.95 23.08
N SER A 313 -5.76 -1.26 24.19
CA SER A 313 -6.75 -0.54 25.01
C SER A 313 -7.16 0.83 24.45
N GLY A 314 -6.55 1.28 23.35
CA GLY A 314 -6.95 2.50 22.63
C GLY A 314 -6.47 3.81 23.25
N TRP A 315 -5.67 3.77 24.32
CA TRP A 315 -5.01 4.96 24.86
C TRP A 315 -3.58 5.03 24.32
N SER A 316 -3.40 5.61 23.14
CA SER A 316 -2.03 5.89 22.68
C SER A 316 -1.33 6.81 23.68
N SER A 317 -0.09 6.51 24.01
CA SER A 317 0.81 7.35 24.83
C SER A 317 1.09 8.74 24.20
N ALA A 318 0.48 9.03 23.04
CA ALA A 318 0.66 10.24 22.24
C ALA A 318 -0.08 11.49 22.76
N VAL A 319 -0.74 11.44 23.91
CA VAL A 319 -1.24 12.66 24.59
C VAL A 319 -0.70 12.71 26.01
N ARG A 320 0.47 13.33 26.17
CA ARG A 320 0.76 14.07 27.41
C ARG A 320 0.09 15.44 27.27
N PRO A 321 -0.97 15.76 28.05
CA PRO A 321 -1.32 17.15 28.23
C PRO A 321 -0.10 17.81 28.89
N ALA A 322 0.40 18.89 28.29
CA ALA A 322 1.39 19.73 28.93
C ALA A 322 0.87 20.08 30.34
N ALA A 323 1.56 19.59 31.37
CA ALA A 323 1.31 19.99 32.73
C ALA A 323 1.60 21.49 32.82
N THR A 324 0.54 22.30 32.82
CA THR A 324 0.62 23.67 33.30
C THR A 324 1.06 23.62 34.77
N PRO A 325 2.06 24.43 35.18
CA PRO A 325 2.46 24.47 36.57
C PRO A 325 1.32 25.07 37.41
N THR A 326 0.58 24.23 38.13
CA THR A 326 -0.30 24.67 39.20
C THR A 326 0.55 25.00 40.42
N ASP A 327 0.48 26.27 40.79
CA ASP A 327 0.99 26.90 42.00
C ASP A 327 0.27 26.30 43.22
N GLU A 328 0.83 25.24 43.79
CA GLU A 328 0.48 24.75 45.13
C GLU A 328 1.75 24.68 45.98
N ASP A 329 2.21 25.84 46.44
CA ASP A 329 3.03 25.91 47.64
C ASP A 329 2.56 27.07 48.52
N ARG A 330 1.58 26.78 49.39
CA ARG A 330 1.38 27.41 50.72
C ARG A 330 0.27 26.71 51.50
N ARG A 331 0.69 25.73 52.31
CA ARG A 331 -0.03 25.31 53.52
C ARG A 331 0.08 26.39 54.60
N GLY A 332 -1.02 26.62 55.33
CA GLY A 332 -1.06 27.39 56.58
C GLY A 332 -2.40 28.10 56.74
N ASP A 333 -3.49 27.41 57.09
CA ASP A 333 -3.92 27.04 58.44
C ASP A 333 -4.98 28.00 59.03
N SER A 334 -6.11 27.38 59.42
CA SER A 334 -7.07 27.72 60.48
C SER A 334 -7.99 28.95 60.43
N ARG A 335 -9.28 28.63 60.15
CA ARG A 335 -10.48 28.75 61.01
C ARG A 335 -11.06 30.13 61.41
N SER A 336 -12.41 30.14 61.37
CA SER A 336 -13.41 31.03 61.99
C SER A 336 -13.56 32.41 61.34
N ASP A 337 -14.72 33.07 61.19
CA ASP A 337 -16.05 32.93 61.75
C ASP A 337 -17.03 33.82 60.93
N SER A 338 -18.32 33.48 60.95
CA SER A 338 -19.51 34.37 60.90
C SER A 338 -19.76 35.41 59.77
N ALA A 339 -20.79 35.08 58.97
CA ALA A 339 -22.10 35.77 58.81
C ALA A 339 -22.24 37.26 58.37
N LEU A 340 -23.21 37.43 57.46
CA LEU A 340 -24.19 38.53 57.25
C LEU A 340 -24.08 39.41 55.99
N ASP A 341 -25.19 39.35 55.23
CA ASP A 341 -25.98 40.40 54.57
C ASP A 341 -25.33 41.47 53.68
N GLY A 342 -25.94 41.69 52.51
CA GLY A 342 -25.80 42.95 51.79
C GLY A 342 -26.15 42.90 50.32
N GLN A 343 -27.43 43.11 50.02
CA GLN A 343 -28.05 43.25 48.70
C GLN A 343 -27.77 44.63 48.08
N SER A 344 -27.41 44.71 46.78
CA SER A 344 -27.91 45.75 45.85
C SER A 344 -27.31 45.66 44.44
N ASP A 345 -28.24 45.72 43.48
CA ASP A 345 -28.24 45.92 42.03
C ASP A 345 -27.13 46.75 41.36
N ASP A 346 -26.71 46.35 40.14
CA ASP A 346 -26.69 47.18 38.92
C ASP A 346 -26.53 46.30 37.63
N PRO A 347 -27.11 46.63 36.46
CA PRO A 347 -27.21 45.76 35.28
C PRO A 347 -26.23 46.12 34.15
N GLY A 348 -25.81 45.14 33.35
CA GLY A 348 -25.11 45.42 32.09
C GLY A 348 -24.59 44.19 31.33
N SER A 349 -25.22 43.91 30.19
CA SER A 349 -24.63 43.39 28.94
C SER A 349 -24.12 41.92 28.87
N GLU A 350 -24.90 41.06 28.21
CA GLU A 350 -24.59 40.35 26.93
C GLU A 350 -25.46 39.07 26.75
N PRO A 351 -25.87 38.69 25.52
CA PRO A 351 -26.81 37.60 25.29
C PRO A 351 -26.12 36.23 25.29
N ARG A 352 -26.57 35.35 26.21
CA ARG A 352 -26.24 33.91 26.20
C ARG A 352 -26.90 33.22 25.01
N GLY A 353 -26.12 32.47 24.23
CA GLY A 353 -26.62 31.51 23.25
C GLY A 353 -27.43 30.38 23.90
N PRO A 354 -28.27 29.66 23.14
CA PRO A 354 -29.11 28.59 23.68
C PRO A 354 -28.25 27.38 24.11
N PRO A 355 -28.65 26.65 25.16
CA PRO A 355 -27.92 25.46 25.62
C PRO A 355 -28.05 24.31 24.62
N PRO A 356 -27.10 23.35 24.60
CA PRO A 356 -27.15 22.23 23.67
C PRO A 356 -28.36 21.35 23.97
N THR A 357 -29.14 21.10 22.92
CA THR A 357 -30.23 20.11 22.91
C THR A 357 -29.66 18.73 23.22
N THR A 358 -29.97 18.18 24.38
CA THR A 358 -29.79 16.76 24.67
C THR A 358 -30.65 15.95 23.71
N ALA A 359 -30.03 15.09 22.90
CA ALA A 359 -30.72 14.17 22.01
C ALA A 359 -31.73 13.32 22.81
N SER A 360 -32.94 13.19 22.29
CA SER A 360 -33.99 12.40 22.94
C SER A 360 -33.68 10.90 22.82
N PRO A 361 -33.92 10.08 23.86
CA PRO A 361 -33.60 8.64 23.91
C PRO A 361 -34.38 7.75 22.93
N VAL A 362 -35.26 8.35 22.11
CA VAL A 362 -36.01 7.68 21.04
C VAL A 362 -35.16 7.54 19.77
N GLY A 363 -34.29 8.52 19.47
CA GLY A 363 -33.44 8.49 18.28
C GLY A 363 -32.30 7.45 18.36
N GLU A 364 -31.78 7.19 19.56
CA GLU A 364 -30.70 6.21 19.77
C GLU A 364 -31.21 4.76 19.61
N ARG A 365 -32.45 4.48 20.02
CA ARG A 365 -33.08 3.16 19.80
C ARG A 365 -33.38 2.91 18.32
N GLU A 366 -33.93 3.89 17.61
CA GLU A 366 -34.17 3.76 16.17
C GLU A 366 -32.86 3.62 15.36
N ALA A 367 -31.79 4.30 15.79
CA ALA A 367 -30.47 4.15 15.20
C ALA A 367 -29.88 2.75 15.46
N PHE A 368 -30.04 2.22 16.67
CA PHE A 368 -29.60 0.88 17.04
C PHE A 368 -30.37 -0.22 16.30
N ASP A 369 -31.68 -0.06 16.13
CA ASP A 369 -32.52 -1.01 15.39
C ASP A 369 -32.15 -1.02 13.89
N ARG A 370 -31.93 0.16 13.28
CA ARG A 370 -31.43 0.24 11.89
C ARG A 370 -30.03 -0.35 11.73
N PHE A 371 -29.15 -0.13 12.69
CA PHE A 371 -27.80 -0.71 12.66
C PHE A 371 -27.86 -2.24 12.74
N SER A 372 -28.73 -2.77 13.60
CA SER A 372 -28.95 -4.22 13.73
C SER A 372 -29.56 -4.82 12.45
N GLU A 373 -30.50 -4.12 11.82
CA GLU A 373 -31.09 -4.52 10.54
C GLU A 373 -30.06 -4.51 9.40
N LEU A 374 -29.21 -3.48 9.33
CA LEU A 374 -28.15 -3.39 8.33
C LEU A 374 -27.09 -4.48 8.53
N ARG A 375 -26.74 -4.80 9.78
CA ARG A 375 -25.80 -5.88 10.07
C ARG A 375 -26.37 -7.24 9.62
N ALA A 376 -27.65 -7.50 9.91
CA ALA A 376 -28.30 -8.73 9.45
C ALA A 376 -28.35 -8.84 7.91
N ARG A 377 -28.59 -7.73 7.20
CA ARG A 377 -28.53 -7.70 5.73
C ARG A 377 -27.12 -7.92 5.19
N LEU A 378 -26.10 -7.40 5.88
CA LEU A 378 -24.71 -7.61 5.49
C LEU A 378 -24.32 -9.08 5.67
N ASP A 379 -24.67 -9.68 6.80
CA ASP A 379 -24.41 -11.10 7.07
C ASP A 379 -25.11 -12.01 6.02
N GLU A 380 -26.37 -11.71 5.68
CA GLU A 380 -27.11 -12.43 4.63
C GLU A 380 -26.45 -12.28 3.25
N ALA A 381 -25.97 -11.08 2.89
CA ALA A 381 -25.29 -10.84 1.63
C ALA A 381 -23.90 -11.53 1.56
N VAL A 382 -23.20 -11.65 2.69
CA VAL A 382 -21.93 -12.39 2.78
C VAL A 382 -22.18 -13.89 2.61
N ASP A 383 -23.20 -14.44 3.26
CA ASP A 383 -23.59 -15.85 3.12
C ASP A 383 -24.02 -16.17 1.67
N GLU A 384 -24.76 -15.27 1.03
CA GLU A 384 -25.14 -15.41 -0.38
C GLU A 384 -23.92 -15.37 -1.31
N ASN A 385 -22.99 -14.44 -1.08
CA ASN A 385 -21.74 -14.37 -1.85
C ASN A 385 -20.89 -15.65 -1.68
N GLN A 386 -20.79 -16.18 -0.47
CA GLN A 386 -20.06 -17.42 -0.24
C GLN A 386 -20.71 -18.59 -0.97
N ARG A 387 -22.05 -18.69 -0.93
CA ARG A 387 -22.79 -19.72 -1.67
C ARG A 387 -22.58 -19.61 -3.18
N LEU A 388 -22.60 -18.40 -3.74
CA LEU A 388 -22.38 -18.17 -5.17
C LEU A 388 -20.95 -18.52 -5.59
N ARG A 389 -19.95 -18.27 -4.74
CA ARG A 389 -18.56 -18.69 -4.96
C ARG A 389 -18.43 -20.20 -5.02
N ASP A 390 -19.04 -20.91 -4.07
CA ASP A 390 -19.05 -22.37 -4.03
C ASP A 390 -19.76 -22.97 -5.27
N GLU A 391 -20.87 -22.37 -5.71
CA GLU A 391 -21.57 -22.75 -6.94
C GLU A 391 -20.70 -22.53 -8.19
N LEU A 392 -19.98 -21.40 -8.27
CA LEU A 392 -19.11 -21.08 -9.39
C LEU A 392 -17.91 -22.04 -9.47
N ASP A 393 -17.30 -22.37 -8.34
CA ASP A 393 -16.16 -23.28 -8.30
C ASP A 393 -16.58 -24.72 -8.66
N ALA A 394 -17.75 -25.16 -8.21
CA ALA A 394 -18.33 -26.44 -8.64
C ALA A 394 -18.59 -26.47 -10.16
N GLU A 395 -19.02 -25.35 -10.76
CA GLU A 395 -19.23 -25.27 -12.20
C GLU A 395 -17.91 -25.22 -12.98
N ARG A 396 -16.87 -24.55 -12.45
CA ARG A 396 -15.52 -24.55 -13.02
C ARG A 396 -14.92 -25.96 -13.02
N GLU A 397 -15.11 -26.72 -11.95
CA GLU A 397 -14.67 -28.11 -11.86
C GLU A 397 -15.39 -29.00 -12.90
N ARG A 398 -16.72 -28.86 -13.03
CA ARG A 398 -17.48 -29.55 -14.08
C ARG A 398 -16.99 -29.24 -15.49
N ARG A 399 -16.65 -27.97 -15.78
CA ARG A 399 -16.10 -27.57 -17.08
C ARG A 399 -14.73 -28.16 -17.34
N ARG A 400 -13.84 -28.15 -16.34
CA ARG A 400 -12.51 -28.79 -16.44
C ARG A 400 -12.64 -30.29 -16.72
N ASP A 401 -13.57 -30.97 -16.06
CA ASP A 401 -13.84 -32.39 -16.29
C ASP A 401 -14.37 -32.68 -17.71
N LEU A 402 -15.27 -31.84 -18.21
CA LEU A 402 -15.79 -31.94 -19.57
C LEU A 402 -14.70 -31.68 -20.62
N GLU A 403 -13.84 -30.69 -20.39
CA GLU A 403 -12.69 -30.38 -21.26
C GLU A 403 -11.64 -31.48 -21.23
N ALA A 404 -11.34 -32.06 -20.07
CA ALA A 404 -10.43 -33.20 -19.93
C ALA A 404 -10.96 -34.43 -20.68
N ARG A 405 -12.27 -34.71 -20.59
CA ARG A 405 -12.92 -35.79 -21.36
C ARG A 405 -12.89 -35.54 -22.86
N ARG A 406 -13.05 -34.28 -23.30
CA ARG A 406 -12.97 -33.89 -24.72
C ARG A 406 -11.54 -34.00 -25.27
N ARG A 407 -10.53 -33.69 -24.45
CA ARG A 407 -9.11 -33.78 -24.80
C ARG A 407 -8.59 -35.22 -24.80
N GLY A 408 -9.11 -36.08 -23.93
CA GLY A 408 -8.78 -37.51 -23.88
C GLY A 408 -9.41 -38.36 -24.99
N GLY A 409 -10.40 -37.83 -25.73
CA GLY A 409 -11.08 -38.55 -26.81
C GLY A 409 -10.54 -38.28 -28.23
N GLY A 410 -9.43 -37.53 -28.36
CA GLY A 410 -8.97 -36.97 -29.65
C GLY A 410 -7.79 -37.67 -30.34
N ASP A 411 -7.08 -38.60 -29.70
CA ASP A 411 -5.89 -39.24 -30.30
C ASP A 411 -6.18 -40.68 -30.71
N GLY A 412 -6.72 -40.82 -31.91
CA GLY A 412 -6.92 -42.13 -32.52
C GLY A 412 -7.48 -42.04 -33.93
N GLU A 413 -6.74 -41.44 -34.87
CA GLU A 413 -6.63 -41.91 -36.28
C GLU A 413 -5.99 -40.85 -37.21
N ARG A 414 -5.07 -41.34 -38.08
CA ARG A 414 -4.54 -40.76 -39.36
C ARG A 414 -3.34 -39.81 -39.24
N ASP A 415 -2.33 -39.86 -40.11
CA ASP A 415 -2.00 -40.77 -41.21
C ASP A 415 -0.53 -40.54 -41.58
N GLU A 416 0.12 -41.59 -42.07
CA GLU A 416 1.46 -41.59 -42.63
C GLU A 416 1.55 -40.89 -44.01
N LYS A 417 2.74 -40.33 -44.30
CA LYS A 417 3.40 -40.10 -45.61
C LYS A 417 3.49 -38.67 -46.19
N ALA A 418 4.71 -38.44 -46.71
CA ALA A 418 5.24 -37.36 -47.57
C ALA A 418 5.58 -36.05 -46.82
N GLY A 419 6.76 -35.44 -46.90
CA GLY A 419 7.90 -35.59 -47.80
C GLY A 419 8.36 -34.19 -48.27
N ARG A 420 9.52 -33.74 -47.75
CA ARG A 420 10.45 -32.69 -48.28
C ARG A 420 10.16 -31.18 -48.02
N GLY A 421 11.23 -30.51 -47.58
CA GLY A 421 11.58 -29.08 -47.78
C GLY A 421 11.54 -28.26 -46.48
N TRP A 422 12.49 -27.39 -46.10
CA TRP A 422 13.75 -26.87 -46.66
C TRP A 422 14.57 -26.32 -45.47
N SER A 423 15.91 -26.47 -45.48
CA SER A 423 16.80 -25.90 -44.45
C SER A 423 17.51 -24.65 -44.99
N LEU A 424 17.53 -23.59 -44.19
CA LEU A 424 17.89 -22.20 -44.51
C LEU A 424 19.40 -21.95 -44.72
N PHE A 425 20.21 -22.97 -45.01
CA PHE A 425 21.68 -22.85 -45.11
C PHE A 425 22.25 -22.85 -46.54
N ASP A 426 21.41 -22.93 -47.59
CA ASP A 426 21.87 -23.02 -48.99
C ASP A 426 21.74 -21.73 -49.83
N TRP A 427 21.44 -20.57 -49.24
CA TRP A 427 21.39 -19.30 -49.99
C TRP A 427 22.70 -18.49 -50.00
N LEU A 428 23.81 -19.02 -49.48
CA LEU A 428 25.13 -18.38 -49.55
C LEU A 428 26.06 -19.02 -50.59
N ARG A 429 25.51 -19.36 -51.76
CA ARG A 429 26.24 -19.52 -53.03
C ARG A 429 25.32 -19.25 -54.23
N SER A 430 25.63 -18.14 -54.91
CA SER A 430 25.13 -17.65 -56.22
C SER A 430 23.74 -17.04 -56.30
#